data_AF-A0A1H9U289-F1
#
_entry.id   AF-A0A1H9U289-F1
#
_cell.length_a   1.000
_cell.length_b   1.000
_cell.length_c   1.000
_cell.angle_alpha   90.00
_cell.angle_beta   90.00
_cell.angle_gamma   90.00
#
_symmetry.space_group_name_H-M   'P 1'
#
loop_
_entity.id
_entity.type
_entity.pdbx_description
1 polymer ?
#
loop_
_entity_poly.entity_id
_entity_poly.type
_entity_poly.pdbx_seq_one_letter_code
_entity_poly.pdbx_strand_id
1 'polypeptide(L)' 'MLAVSERIKGPGGVTKELIWHKPVGPDPDATFQRIACSDEDSIVMSGGKRQVPRRLDKPGERWCPDCLAITRKKD' A
#
# COMPACT_ATOMS: atom_id res chain seq x y z
N MET A 1 -5.26 -5.00 8.88
CA MET A 1 -4.06 -5.60 8.27
C MET A 1 -3.06 -4.49 8.05
N LEU A 2 -1.81 -4.72 8.42
CA LEU A 2 -0.79 -3.69 8.24
C LEU A 2 -0.53 -3.48 6.74
N ALA A 3 -0.63 -2.24 6.28
CA ALA A 3 -0.54 -1.85 4.88
C ALA A 3 0.23 -0.53 4.73
N VAL A 4 0.81 -0.28 3.55
CA VAL A 4 1.35 1.02 3.15
C VAL A 4 0.63 1.51 1.91
N SER A 5 0.40 2.82 1.80
CA SER A 5 -0.30 3.40 0.66
C SER A 5 0.66 3.93 -0.40
N GLU A 6 0.43 3.56 -1.65
CA GLU A 6 0.92 4.26 -2.83
C GLU A 6 -0.10 5.33 -3.26
N ARG A 7 0.37 6.55 -3.51
CA ARG A 7 -0.48 7.66 -3.98
C ARG A 7 -0.36 7.80 -5.49
N ILE A 8 -1.45 7.56 -6.21
CA ILE A 8 -1.53 7.86 -7.63
C ILE A 8 -2.02 9.30 -7.79
N LYS A 9 -1.14 10.16 -8.30
CA LYS A 9 -1.46 11.57 -8.55
C LYS A 9 -2.15 11.72 -9.89
N GLY A 10 -3.24 12.49 -9.91
CA GLY A 10 -3.89 12.98 -11.11
C GLY A 10 -3.37 14.36 -11.54
N PRO A 11 -4.03 14.98 -12.54
CA PRO A 11 -3.71 16.33 -12.99
C PRO A 11 -3.69 17.33 -11.83
N GLY A 12 -2.71 18.24 -11.81
CA GLY A 12 -2.54 19.22 -10.73
C GLY A 12 -1.98 18.66 -9.42
N GLY A 13 -1.50 17.41 -9.39
CA GLY A 13 -0.86 16.82 -8.21
C GLY A 13 -1.84 16.32 -7.15
N VAL A 14 -3.15 16.36 -7.42
CA VAL A 14 -4.20 15.84 -6.54
C VAL A 14 -4.10 14.32 -6.48
N THR A 15 -4.21 13.74 -5.28
CA THR A 15 -4.28 12.28 -5.15
C THR A 15 -5.61 11.80 -5.71
N LYS A 16 -5.55 11.01 -6.79
CA LYS A 16 -6.73 10.44 -7.45
C LYS A 16 -7.08 9.08 -6.87
N GLU A 17 -6.06 8.26 -6.58
CA GLU A 17 -6.23 6.93 -6.03
C GLU A 17 -5.17 6.63 -4.96
N LEU A 18 -5.55 5.80 -4.00
CA LEU A 18 -4.67 5.18 -3.03
C LEU A 18 -4.66 3.67 -3.27
N ILE A 19 -3.47 3.13 -3.53
CA ILE A 19 -3.28 1.68 -3.64
C ILE A 19 -2.63 1.19 -2.36
N TRP A 20 -3.25 0.21 -1.70
CA TRP A 20 -2.73 -0.39 -0.48
C TRP A 20 -1.90 -1.63 -0.80
N HIS A 21 -0.71 -1.68 -0.21
CA HIS A 21 0.24 -2.78 -0.37
C HIS A 21 0.59 -3.39 0.99
N LYS A 22 0.94 -4.67 0.97
CA LYS A 22 1.50 -5.34 2.15
C LYS A 22 2.96 -4.88 2.33
N PRO A 23 3.34 -4.27 3.46
CA PRO A 23 4.71 -3.86 3.70
C PRO A 23 5.62 -5.06 3.92
N VAL A 24 6.90 -4.86 3.58
CA VAL A 24 8.00 -5.79 3.87
C VAL A 24 9.02 -5.07 4.75
N GLY A 25 9.54 -5.79 5.76
CA GLY A 25 10.52 -5.25 6.69
C GLY A 25 9.90 -4.62 7.95
N PRO A 26 10.70 -4.51 9.02
CA PRO A 26 10.21 -4.14 10.34
C PRO A 26 9.88 -2.65 10.47
N ASP A 27 10.64 -1.77 9.82
CA ASP A 27 10.65 -0.33 10.10
C ASP A 27 9.35 0.38 9.64
N PRO A 28 8.50 0.85 10.57
CA PRO A 28 7.26 1.58 10.25
C PRO A 28 7.49 3.03 9.81
N ASP A 29 8.66 3.60 10.10
CA ASP A 29 9.00 5.01 9.90
C ASP A 29 9.96 5.22 8.72
N ALA A 30 10.37 4.14 8.04
CA ALA A 30 11.22 4.24 6.85
C ALA A 30 10.59 5.18 5.80
N THR A 31 11.36 6.15 5.35
CA THR A 31 11.00 7.10 4.28
C THR A 31 10.60 6.37 2.99
N PHE A 32 11.21 5.20 2.76
CA PHE A 32 10.92 4.30 1.65
C PHE A 32 10.38 2.99 2.21
N GLN A 33 9.14 2.67 1.88
CA GLN A 33 8.51 1.41 2.30
C GLN A 33 8.63 0.38 1.18
N ARG A 34 9.26 -0.76 1.48
CA ARG A 34 9.26 -1.94 0.60
C ARG A 34 7.91 -2.64 0.67
N ILE A 35 7.48 -3.21 -0.45
CA ILE A 35 6.17 -3.85 -0.60
C ILE A 35 6.31 -5.27 -1.11
N ALA A 36 5.40 -6.15 -0.74
CA ALA A 36 5.53 -7.57 -1.04
C ALA A 36 5.42 -7.95 -2.53
N CYS A 37 4.99 -7.02 -3.38
CA CYS A 37 4.87 -7.24 -4.82
C CYS A 37 6.05 -6.64 -5.63
N SER A 38 7.04 -6.01 -4.99
CA SER A 38 8.27 -5.60 -5.68
C SER A 38 9.46 -5.58 -4.72
N ASP A 39 10.54 -6.26 -5.11
CA ASP A 39 11.79 -6.35 -4.35
C ASP A 39 12.72 -5.15 -4.60
N GLU A 40 12.59 -4.49 -5.76
CA GLU A 40 13.43 -3.36 -6.17
C GLU A 40 12.72 -2.00 -6.05
N ASP A 41 11.40 -1.94 -6.25
CA ASP A 41 10.64 -0.69 -6.13
C ASP A 41 10.18 -0.42 -4.70
N SER A 42 10.53 0.77 -4.20
CA SER A 42 10.02 1.31 -2.94
C SER A 42 9.08 2.48 -3.20
N ILE A 43 8.04 2.63 -2.38
CA ILE A 43 7.10 3.74 -2.52
C ILE A 43 7.71 5.00 -1.88
N VAL A 44 8.10 5.98 -2.71
CA VAL A 44 8.81 7.22 -2.33
C VAL A 44 7.97 8.16 -1.43
N MET A 45 6.64 8.01 -1.41
CA MET A 45 5.73 8.83 -0.60
C MET A 45 4.69 7.97 0.14
N SER A 46 5.16 6.92 0.80
CA SER A 46 4.30 6.05 1.60
C SER A 46 3.68 6.82 2.77
N GLY A 47 2.36 6.73 2.93
CA GLY A 47 1.62 7.33 4.04
C GLY A 47 1.76 6.55 5.35
N GLY A 48 2.98 6.13 5.72
CA GLY A 48 3.26 5.27 6.88
C GLY A 48 2.55 3.91 6.84
N LYS A 49 2.95 2.99 7.74
CA LYS A 49 2.19 1.73 7.92
C LYS A 49 0.88 2.02 8.65
N ARG A 50 -0.24 1.51 8.13
CA ARG A 50 -1.58 1.68 8.72
C ARG A 50 -2.32 0.36 8.80
N GLN A 51 -3.24 0.25 9.76
CA GLN A 51 -4.18 -0.86 9.80
C GLN A 51 -5.32 -0.62 8.83
N VAL A 52 -5.40 -1.45 7.80
CA VAL A 52 -6.37 -1.34 6.70
C VAL A 52 -7.19 -2.63 6.59
N PRO A 53 -8.53 -2.54 6.41
CA PRO A 53 -9.37 -3.71 6.21
C PRO A 53 -9.14 -4.36 4.84
N ARG A 54 -9.30 -5.68 4.73
CA ARG A 54 -9.13 -6.43 3.46
C ARG A 54 -10.19 -6.04 2.41
N ARG A 55 -11.38 -5.69 2.86
CA ARG A 55 -12.45 -5.11 2.04
C ARG A 55 -12.42 -3.61 2.25
N LEU A 56 -12.35 -2.86 1.16
CA LEU A 56 -12.35 -1.41 1.15
C LEU A 56 -13.69 -0.95 0.61
N ASP A 57 -14.37 -0.10 1.35
CA ASP A 57 -15.66 0.47 0.96
C ASP A 57 -15.53 1.94 0.55
N LYS A 58 -14.32 2.50 0.66
CA LYS A 58 -14.05 3.91 0.37
C LYS A 58 -13.71 4.11 -1.12
N PRO A 59 -14.42 5.00 -1.83
CA PRO A 59 -14.10 5.36 -3.21
C PRO A 59 -12.68 5.89 -3.35
N GLY A 60 -11.99 5.48 -4.43
CA GLY A 60 -10.61 5.89 -4.69
C GLY A 60 -9.55 5.14 -3.88
N GLU A 61 -9.95 4.16 -3.06
CA GLU A 61 -9.00 3.25 -2.40
C GLU A 61 -9.15 1.83 -2.96
N ARG A 62 -8.02 1.18 -3.25
CA ARG A 62 -8.00 -0.23 -3.64
C ARG A 62 -6.79 -0.95 -3.10
N TRP A 63 -6.89 -2.26 -2.96
CA TRP A 63 -5.70 -3.08 -2.69
C TRP A 63 -4.96 -3.38 -3.99
N CYS A 64 -3.63 -3.46 -3.91
CA CYS A 64 -2.84 -4.17 -4.91
C CYS A 64 -3.29 -5.65 -4.95
N PRO A 65 -3.71 -6.18 -6.11
CA PRO A 65 -4.24 -7.54 -6.22
C PRO A 65 -3.29 -8.62 -5.71
N ASP A 66 -1.99 -8.51 -6.02
CA ASP A 66 -0.97 -9.48 -5.60
C ASP A 66 -0.75 -9.42 -4.09
N CYS A 67 -0.63 -8.22 -3.53
CA CYS A 67 -0.51 -8.04 -2.08
C CYS A 67 -1.75 -8.58 -1.35
N LEU A 68 -2.95 -8.35 -1.89
CA LEU A 68 -4.18 -8.89 -1.32
C LEU A 68 -4.19 -10.42 -1.38
N ALA A 69 -3.79 -11.02 -2.50
CA ALA A 69 -3.70 -12.48 -2.64
C ALA A 69 -2.70 -13.10 -1.65
N ILE A 70 -1.51 -12.50 -1.49
CA ILE A 70 -0.49 -12.93 -0.52
C ILE A 70 -1.06 -12.95 0.90
N THR A 71 -1.89 -11.97 1.24
CA THR A 71 -2.45 -11.86 2.58
C THR A 71 -3.60 -12.81 2.84
N ARG A 72 -4.32 -13.24 1.80
CA ARG A 72 -5.36 -14.27 1.87
C ARG A 72 -4.80 -15.69 1.98
N LYS A 73 -3.61 -15.95 1.46
CA LYS A 73 -2.93 -17.25 1.54
C LYS A 73 -2.31 -17.56 2.90
N LYS A 74 -2.31 -16.61 3.83
CA LYS A 74 -1.63 -16.71 5.14
C LYS A 74 -2.61 -16.94 6.30
N ASP A 75 -3.87 -17.26 6.01
CA ASP A 75 -4.87 -17.77 6.96
C ASP A 75 -4.84 -19.30 7.00
#